data_AF-A0A1F9QBD5-F1
#
_entry.id   AF-A0A1F9QBD5-F1
#
_cell.length_a   1.000
_cell.length_b   1.000
_cell.length_c   1.000
_cell.angle_alpha   90.00
_cell.angle_beta   90.00
_cell.angle_gamma   90.00
#
_symmetry.space_group_name_H-M   'P 1'
#
loop_
_entity.id
_entity.type
_entity.pdbx_description
1 polymer ?
#
loop_
_entity_poly.entity_id
_entity_poly.type
_entity_poly.pdbx_seq_one_letter_code
_entity_poly.pdbx_strand_id
1 'polypeptide(L)'
;MAEKIILGLCTSGSRLKAAVYDGKKFLGAQKKVFNQELELFPMVKRLLAKAGTGLRGVEAVCAARGPGRFTGIRISLTLAASLKAMAGAAVHTATLFEILALQAAESRDFRRWSPSGGRLAVLLHAFKDEYFCQFFAAAPGARPAPEGEPVWLKAEEAKKLLAAGGGPLYAVADAEEDPGVYALVPPAAARAPASVSKIIPAYIIKAALAYKNRSLKPLYLKPAKYELENNISYGPGRRLKK
;
A
#
# COMPACT_ATOMS: atom_id res chain seq x y z
N MET A 1 6.58 29.84 -10.30
CA MET A 1 6.96 28.83 -9.27
C MET A 1 7.15 27.51 -10.01
N ALA A 2 8.32 26.87 -9.91
CA ALA A 2 8.53 25.58 -10.57
C ALA A 2 7.52 24.55 -10.02
N GLU A 3 6.91 23.78 -10.91
CA GLU A 3 5.88 22.82 -10.52
C GLU A 3 6.50 21.62 -9.81
N LYS A 4 5.91 21.23 -8.68
CA LYS A 4 6.52 20.27 -7.75
C LYS A 4 6.57 18.85 -8.33
N ILE A 5 7.76 18.31 -8.59
CA ILE A 5 7.90 16.93 -9.09
C ILE A 5 7.89 15.94 -7.92
N ILE A 6 6.93 15.00 -7.96
CA ILE A 6 6.78 13.96 -6.93
C ILE A 6 6.86 12.57 -7.57
N LEU A 7 7.78 11.74 -7.09
CA LEU A 7 7.97 10.36 -7.54
C LEU A 7 7.24 9.39 -6.60
N GLY A 8 6.50 8.43 -7.12
CA GLY A 8 5.83 7.35 -6.39
C GLY A 8 6.43 5.99 -6.73
N LEU A 9 6.71 5.14 -5.74
CA LEU A 9 7.39 3.86 -5.91
C LEU A 9 6.71 2.74 -5.12
N CYS A 10 6.43 1.61 -5.77
CA CYS A 10 6.02 0.38 -5.10
C CYS A 10 6.65 -0.83 -5.79
N THR A 11 7.40 -1.60 -5.01
CA THR A 11 8.05 -2.84 -5.41
C THR A 11 7.65 -4.00 -4.48
N SER A 12 6.54 -3.85 -3.74
CA SER A 12 6.11 -4.78 -2.70
C SER A 12 5.47 -6.07 -3.23
N GLY A 13 4.97 -6.08 -4.47
CA GLY A 13 4.30 -7.22 -5.11
C GLY A 13 5.08 -7.84 -6.27
N SER A 14 4.37 -8.54 -7.16
CA SER A 14 4.91 -9.16 -8.38
C SER A 14 5.20 -8.16 -9.50
N ARG A 15 4.58 -6.98 -9.44
CA ARG A 15 4.82 -5.87 -10.36
C ARG A 15 5.61 -4.74 -9.71
N LEU A 16 6.61 -4.26 -10.44
CA LEU A 16 7.21 -2.95 -10.23
C LEU A 16 6.21 -1.89 -10.68
N LYS A 17 5.89 -0.93 -9.81
CA LYS A 17 4.97 0.17 -10.06
C LYS A 17 5.64 1.49 -9.72
N ALA A 18 5.54 2.47 -10.63
CA ALA A 18 6.05 3.81 -10.42
C ALA A 18 5.08 4.87 -10.96
N ALA A 19 5.06 6.04 -10.32
CA ALA A 19 4.29 7.19 -10.77
C ALA A 19 5.11 8.49 -10.66
N VAL A 20 4.80 9.48 -11.49
CA VAL A 20 5.28 10.84 -11.35
C VAL A 20 4.08 11.77 -11.34
N TYR A 21 4.04 12.69 -10.38
CA TYR A 21 3.18 13.86 -10.43
C TYR A 21 4.03 15.07 -10.81
N ASP A 22 3.65 15.75 -11.89
CA ASP A 22 4.39 16.90 -12.44
C ASP A 22 3.84 18.26 -11.95
N GLY A 23 2.96 18.26 -10.95
CA GLY A 23 2.22 19.44 -10.49
C GLY A 23 0.88 19.65 -11.20
N LYS A 24 0.61 18.93 -12.30
CA LYS A 24 -0.65 19.02 -13.05
C LYS A 24 -1.34 17.67 -13.19
N LYS A 25 -0.59 16.62 -13.55
CA LYS A 25 -1.13 15.29 -13.86
C LYS A 25 -0.24 14.18 -13.30
N PHE A 26 -0.82 12.98 -13.24
CA PHE A 26 -0.10 11.77 -12.88
C PHE A 26 0.30 10.98 -14.13
N LEU A 27 1.56 10.60 -14.22
CA LEU A 27 2.10 9.64 -15.18
C LEU A 27 2.43 8.35 -14.46
N GLY A 28 1.80 7.23 -14.81
CA GLY A 28 2.03 5.93 -14.19
C GLY A 28 2.68 4.93 -15.14
N ALA A 29 3.53 4.05 -14.60
CA ALA A 29 4.01 2.87 -15.29
C ALA A 29 4.02 1.67 -14.34
N GLN A 30 3.86 0.47 -14.91
CA GLN A 30 3.99 -0.77 -14.17
C GLN A 30 4.48 -1.91 -15.08
N LYS A 31 5.23 -2.85 -14.52
CA LYS A 31 5.76 -4.01 -15.26
C LYS A 31 5.81 -5.22 -14.32
N LYS A 32 5.27 -6.36 -14.77
CA LYS A 32 5.46 -7.65 -14.09
C LYS A 32 6.89 -8.10 -14.37
N VAL A 33 7.72 -8.17 -13.34
CA VAL A 33 9.13 -8.57 -13.45
C VAL A 33 9.62 -9.08 -12.12
N PHE A 34 10.43 -10.14 -12.15
CA PHE A 34 10.98 -10.76 -10.96
C PHE A 34 12.12 -9.92 -10.35
N ASN A 35 13.12 -9.56 -11.16
CA ASN A 35 14.28 -8.72 -10.80
C ASN A 35 13.93 -7.23 -10.90
N GLN A 36 13.12 -6.74 -9.97
CA GLN A 36 12.58 -5.37 -10.01
C GLN A 36 13.67 -4.30 -9.87
N GLU A 37 14.77 -4.60 -9.18
CA GLU A 37 15.94 -3.74 -9.00
C GLU A 37 16.62 -3.35 -10.32
N LEU A 38 16.62 -4.24 -11.32
CA LEU A 38 17.19 -3.97 -12.64
C LEU A 38 16.30 -3.06 -13.49
N GLU A 39 14.98 -3.14 -13.31
CA GLU A 39 13.99 -2.40 -14.11
C GLU A 39 13.53 -1.09 -13.49
N LEU A 40 13.78 -0.89 -12.18
CA LEU A 40 13.35 0.29 -11.44
C LEU A 40 13.90 1.58 -12.03
N PHE A 41 15.23 1.69 -12.14
CA PHE A 41 15.86 2.90 -12.67
C PHE A 41 15.47 3.20 -14.11
N PRO A 42 15.49 2.24 -15.05
CA PRO A 42 14.98 2.45 -16.41
C PRO A 42 13.53 2.97 -16.43
N MET A 43 12.63 2.40 -15.62
CA MET A 43 11.23 2.84 -15.56
C MET A 43 11.12 4.27 -15.02
N VAL A 44 11.82 4.58 -13.93
CA VAL A 44 11.81 5.92 -13.31
C VAL A 44 12.39 6.97 -14.26
N LYS A 45 13.52 6.70 -14.92
CA LYS A 45 14.12 7.61 -15.90
C LYS A 45 13.15 7.92 -17.05
N ARG A 46 12.47 6.91 -17.60
CA ARG A 46 11.46 7.12 -18.66
C ARG A 46 10.28 7.97 -18.19
N LEU A 47 9.79 7.76 -16.96
CA LEU A 47 8.69 8.56 -16.41
C LEU A 47 9.10 10.02 -16.18
N LEU A 48 10.28 10.25 -15.58
CA LEU A 48 10.79 11.59 -15.34
C LEU A 48 11.07 12.35 -16.65
N ALA A 49 11.63 11.68 -17.65
CA ALA A 49 11.84 12.27 -18.97
C ALA A 49 10.52 12.73 -19.61
N LYS A 50 9.44 11.96 -19.46
CA LYS A 50 8.09 12.37 -19.91
C LYS A 50 7.53 13.57 -19.14
N ALA A 51 8.01 13.81 -17.92
CA ALA A 51 7.71 15.00 -17.14
C ALA A 51 8.71 16.15 -17.39
N GLY A 52 9.60 16.02 -18.38
CA GLY A 52 10.59 17.05 -18.73
C GLY A 52 11.70 17.22 -17.69
N THR A 53 11.95 16.21 -16.85
CA THR A 53 12.93 16.31 -15.76
C THR A 53 13.78 15.04 -15.60
N GLY A 54 14.74 15.11 -14.69
CA GLY A 54 15.57 13.98 -14.27
C GLY A 54 15.48 13.74 -12.76
N LEU A 55 16.29 12.81 -12.25
CA LEU A 55 16.29 12.46 -10.82
C LEU A 55 16.59 13.67 -9.91
N ARG A 56 17.44 14.61 -10.36
CA ARG A 56 17.77 15.83 -9.61
C ARG A 56 16.60 16.81 -9.46
N GLY A 57 15.61 16.72 -10.34
CA GLY A 57 14.41 17.54 -10.25
C GLY A 57 13.33 16.95 -9.36
N VAL A 58 13.54 15.77 -8.77
CA VAL A 58 12.56 15.15 -7.85
C VAL A 58 12.64 15.84 -6.49
N GLU A 59 11.57 16.55 -6.11
CA GLU A 59 11.49 17.28 -4.84
C GLU A 59 10.89 16.45 -3.72
N ALA A 60 10.09 15.44 -4.06
CA ALA A 60 9.55 14.50 -3.09
C ALA A 60 9.46 13.09 -3.66
N VAL A 61 9.67 12.10 -2.80
CA VAL A 61 9.50 10.69 -3.10
C VAL A 61 8.50 10.06 -2.13
N CYS A 62 7.55 9.33 -2.68
CA CYS A 62 6.49 8.61 -2.01
C CYS A 62 6.72 7.12 -2.23
N ALA A 63 6.90 6.33 -1.17
CA ALA A 63 7.19 4.90 -1.30
C ALA A 63 6.23 4.02 -0.49
N ALA A 64 5.85 2.88 -1.06
CA ALA A 64 5.14 1.85 -0.34
C ALA A 64 6.08 1.16 0.67
N ARG A 65 5.73 1.19 1.97
CA ARG A 65 6.53 0.56 3.04
C ARG A 65 6.10 -0.86 3.40
N GLY A 66 5.20 -1.46 2.62
CA GLY A 66 4.69 -2.82 2.85
C GLY A 66 3.26 -2.86 3.42
N PRO A 67 2.76 -4.05 3.79
CA PRO A 67 3.46 -5.35 3.76
C PRO A 67 3.67 -5.86 2.32
N GLY A 68 4.38 -6.97 2.15
CA GLY A 68 4.72 -7.53 0.84
C GLY A 68 6.06 -8.26 0.84
N ARG A 69 6.62 -8.52 -0.34
CA ARG A 69 7.89 -9.23 -0.52
C ARG A 69 9.03 -8.50 0.20
N PHE A 70 9.80 -9.23 1.01
CA PHE A 70 10.87 -8.70 1.87
C PHE A 70 11.92 -7.88 1.11
N THR A 71 12.45 -8.42 0.01
CA THR A 71 13.38 -7.71 -0.87
C THR A 71 12.69 -6.56 -1.58
N GLY A 72 11.46 -6.81 -2.04
CA GLY A 72 10.62 -5.86 -2.75
C GLY A 72 10.43 -4.56 -1.99
N ILE A 73 9.98 -4.61 -0.73
CA ILE A 73 9.78 -3.40 0.09
C ILE A 73 11.06 -2.57 0.18
N ARG A 74 12.21 -3.23 0.42
CA ARG A 74 13.50 -2.54 0.58
C ARG A 74 13.94 -1.83 -0.68
N ILE A 75 13.70 -2.38 -1.87
CA ILE A 75 14.12 -1.74 -3.13
C ILE A 75 13.55 -0.31 -3.23
N SER A 76 12.23 -0.14 -3.06
CA SER A 76 11.59 1.19 -3.13
C SER A 76 12.02 2.13 -1.98
N LEU A 77 12.14 1.62 -0.75
CA LEU A 77 12.56 2.41 0.41
C LEU A 77 14.03 2.84 0.31
N THR A 78 14.90 1.99 -0.21
CA THR A 78 16.30 2.32 -0.46
C THR A 78 16.41 3.43 -1.49
N LEU A 79 15.70 3.37 -2.62
CA LEU A 79 15.72 4.47 -3.60
C LEU A 79 15.17 5.78 -2.99
N ALA A 80 14.11 5.71 -2.19
CA ALA A 80 13.58 6.87 -1.49
C ALA A 80 14.61 7.48 -0.52
N ALA A 81 15.32 6.63 0.25
CA ALA A 81 16.39 7.04 1.15
C ALA A 81 17.56 7.68 0.39
N SER A 82 17.98 7.08 -0.74
CA SER A 82 19.06 7.61 -1.58
C SER A 82 18.70 8.98 -2.15
N LEU A 83 17.47 9.17 -2.66
CA LEU A 83 17.03 10.47 -3.18
C LEU A 83 16.95 11.53 -2.08
N LYS A 84 16.53 11.16 -0.87
CA LYS A 84 16.60 12.06 0.29
C LYS A 84 18.04 12.49 0.58
N ALA A 85 18.96 11.54 0.64
CA ALA A 85 20.35 11.81 0.99
C ALA A 85 21.11 12.59 -0.09
N MET A 86 20.85 12.29 -1.37
CA MET A 86 21.61 12.84 -2.50
C MET A 86 21.00 14.11 -3.09
N ALA A 87 19.67 14.24 -3.08
CA ALA A 87 18.95 15.35 -3.73
C ALA A 87 18.11 16.18 -2.75
N GLY A 88 18.14 15.87 -1.45
CA GLY A 88 17.35 16.60 -0.44
C GLY A 88 15.84 16.38 -0.58
N ALA A 89 15.40 15.38 -1.35
CA ALA A 89 14.00 15.14 -1.61
C ALA A 89 13.23 14.83 -0.33
N ALA A 90 12.04 15.41 -0.17
CA ALA A 90 11.14 15.06 0.92
C ALA A 90 10.70 13.60 0.79
N VAL A 91 10.61 12.86 1.89
CA VAL A 91 10.17 11.46 1.87
C VAL A 91 8.83 11.33 2.56
N HIS A 92 7.90 10.69 1.86
CA HIS A 92 6.64 10.22 2.40
C HIS A 92 6.48 8.73 2.15
N THR A 93 5.84 8.01 3.06
CA THR A 93 5.56 6.59 2.89
C THR A 93 4.10 6.27 3.20
N ALA A 94 3.60 5.19 2.62
CA ALA A 94 2.29 4.63 2.92
C ALA A 94 2.36 3.10 2.96
N THR A 95 1.50 2.48 3.76
CA THR A 95 1.30 1.03 3.69
C THR A 95 0.46 0.68 2.47
N LEU A 96 0.52 -0.57 2.02
CA LEU A 96 -0.40 -1.05 0.99
C LEU A 96 -1.86 -0.96 1.44
N PHE A 97 -2.13 -1.06 2.75
CA PHE A 97 -3.48 -0.87 3.29
C PHE A 97 -3.97 0.56 3.09
N GLU A 98 -3.16 1.55 3.46
CA GLU A 98 -3.47 2.98 3.31
C GLU A 98 -3.71 3.35 1.84
N ILE A 99 -2.91 2.77 0.92
CA ILE A 99 -3.04 2.95 -0.52
C ILE A 99 -4.38 2.40 -1.03
N LEU A 100 -4.68 1.13 -0.73
CA LEU A 100 -5.93 0.49 -1.18
C LEU A 100 -7.17 1.09 -0.52
N ALA A 101 -7.10 1.46 0.77
CA ALA A 101 -8.20 2.11 1.48
C ALA A 101 -8.56 3.44 0.81
N LEU A 102 -7.56 4.30 0.56
CA LEU A 102 -7.77 5.59 -0.10
C LEU A 102 -8.32 5.40 -1.52
N GLN A 103 -7.76 4.43 -2.25
CA GLN A 103 -8.22 4.09 -3.60
C GLN A 103 -9.67 3.61 -3.64
N ALA A 104 -10.06 2.76 -2.69
CA ALA A 104 -11.44 2.30 -2.56
C ALA A 104 -12.36 3.46 -2.21
N ALA A 105 -12.02 4.28 -1.20
CA ALA A 105 -12.85 5.39 -0.75
C ALA A 105 -13.07 6.47 -1.84
N GLU A 106 -12.07 6.74 -2.68
CA GLU A 106 -12.20 7.69 -3.81
C GLU A 106 -12.94 7.08 -5.02
N SER A 107 -13.18 5.76 -5.04
CA SER A 107 -13.86 5.10 -6.15
C SER A 107 -15.34 5.52 -6.28
N ARG A 108 -15.91 5.38 -7.48
CA ARG A 108 -17.34 5.61 -7.70
C ARG A 108 -18.18 4.52 -7.05
N ASP A 109 -17.68 3.28 -7.07
CA ASP A 109 -18.35 2.10 -6.52
C ASP A 109 -18.56 2.20 -5.02
N PHE A 110 -17.51 2.59 -4.27
CA PHE A 110 -17.63 2.80 -2.82
C PHE A 110 -18.60 3.94 -2.49
N ARG A 111 -18.49 5.09 -3.19
CA ARG A 111 -19.37 6.24 -2.96
C ARG A 111 -20.84 5.94 -3.27
N ARG A 112 -21.12 5.08 -4.25
CA ARG A 112 -22.47 4.60 -4.55
C ARG A 112 -22.97 3.61 -3.49
N TRP A 113 -22.09 2.74 -3.01
CA TRP A 113 -22.42 1.72 -2.01
C TRP A 113 -22.70 2.33 -0.63
N SER A 114 -21.90 3.30 -0.18
CA SER A 114 -22.17 4.03 1.06
C SER A 114 -22.00 5.55 0.92
N PRO A 115 -23.10 6.27 0.64
CA PRO A 115 -23.11 7.73 0.54
C PRO A 115 -22.83 8.45 1.86
N SER A 116 -23.06 7.80 3.01
CA SER A 116 -22.84 8.37 4.35
C SER A 116 -21.52 7.91 4.98
N GLY A 117 -20.77 7.05 4.30
CA GLY A 117 -19.56 6.41 4.84
C GLY A 117 -19.82 5.03 5.43
N GLY A 118 -18.75 4.26 5.57
CA GLY A 118 -18.84 2.88 6.00
C GLY A 118 -17.48 2.31 6.37
N ARG A 119 -17.46 1.01 6.65
CA ARG A 119 -16.25 0.31 7.06
C ARG A 119 -15.59 -0.35 5.86
N LEU A 120 -14.30 -0.11 5.68
CA LEU A 120 -13.46 -0.79 4.70
C LEU A 120 -12.70 -1.93 5.36
N ALA A 121 -12.70 -3.11 4.75
CA ALA A 121 -11.71 -4.16 5.03
C ALA A 121 -10.69 -4.17 3.90
N VAL A 122 -9.42 -3.94 4.21
CA VAL A 122 -8.35 -4.05 3.24
C VAL A 122 -7.61 -5.36 3.44
N LEU A 123 -7.60 -6.20 2.40
CA LEU A 123 -7.04 -7.54 2.42
C LEU A 123 -5.84 -7.65 1.48
N LEU A 124 -4.79 -8.33 1.94
CA LEU A 124 -3.59 -8.61 1.15
C LEU A 124 -3.22 -10.07 1.31
N HIS A 125 -2.89 -10.74 0.21
CA HIS A 125 -2.29 -12.07 0.28
C HIS A 125 -0.85 -11.98 0.79
N ALA A 126 -0.48 -12.85 1.72
CA ALA A 126 0.88 -12.93 2.25
C ALA A 126 1.66 -14.06 1.55
N PHE A 127 1.34 -15.30 1.90
CA PHE A 127 1.93 -16.51 1.33
C PHE A 127 1.05 -17.71 1.68
N LYS A 128 0.79 -18.61 0.71
CA LYS A 128 -0.11 -19.77 0.89
C LYS A 128 -1.48 -19.35 1.45
N ASP A 129 -1.90 -19.90 2.58
CA ASP A 129 -3.19 -19.67 3.25
C ASP A 129 -3.15 -18.52 4.27
N GLU A 130 -2.12 -17.66 4.20
CA GLU A 130 -1.92 -16.53 5.09
C GLU A 130 -2.27 -15.20 4.42
N TYR A 131 -2.88 -14.32 5.21
CA TYR A 131 -3.41 -13.05 4.75
C TYR A 131 -3.07 -11.94 5.75
N PHE A 132 -3.00 -10.72 5.24
CA PHE A 132 -3.02 -9.54 6.08
C PHE A 132 -4.34 -8.80 5.94
N CYS A 133 -4.82 -8.24 7.05
CA CYS A 133 -6.07 -7.50 7.09
C CYS A 133 -5.90 -6.23 7.92
N GLN A 134 -6.52 -5.14 7.49
CA GLN A 134 -6.70 -3.94 8.30
C GLN A 134 -8.05 -3.30 7.99
N PHE A 135 -8.75 -2.83 9.01
CA PHE A 135 -10.00 -2.11 8.85
C PHE A 135 -9.77 -0.60 8.79
N PHE A 136 -10.65 0.11 8.10
CA PHE A 136 -10.66 1.58 8.07
C PHE A 136 -12.09 2.10 8.16
N ALA A 137 -12.28 3.18 8.91
CA ALA A 137 -13.47 4.01 8.81
C ALA A 137 -13.31 4.93 7.59
N ALA A 138 -14.27 4.92 6.67
CA ALA A 138 -14.25 5.76 5.49
C ALA A 138 -15.51 6.62 5.43
N ALA A 139 -15.34 7.93 5.33
CA ALA A 139 -16.41 8.89 5.11
C ALA A 139 -16.21 9.59 3.75
N PRO A 140 -17.30 10.03 3.09
CA PRO A 140 -17.20 10.74 1.82
C PRO A 140 -16.30 11.98 1.92
N GLY A 141 -15.37 12.13 0.99
CA GLY A 141 -14.46 13.29 0.95
C GLY A 141 -13.38 13.30 2.03
N ALA A 142 -13.39 12.34 2.97
CA ALA A 142 -12.36 12.21 3.99
C ALA A 142 -11.35 11.11 3.64
N ARG A 143 -10.11 11.28 4.09
CA ARG A 143 -9.12 10.19 4.08
C ARG A 143 -9.62 9.08 5.01
N PRO A 144 -9.61 7.80 4.58
CA PRO A 144 -9.94 6.69 5.48
C PRO A 144 -9.06 6.67 6.72
N ALA A 145 -9.67 6.50 7.89
CA ALA A 145 -8.97 6.42 9.16
C ALA A 145 -8.73 4.95 9.51
N PRO A 146 -7.47 4.52 9.74
CA PRO A 146 -7.19 3.14 10.16
C PRO A 146 -7.89 2.83 11.49
N GLU A 147 -8.49 1.66 11.57
CA GLU A 147 -9.11 1.13 12.78
C GLU A 147 -8.23 0.01 13.34
N GLY A 148 -7.35 0.39 14.27
CA GLY A 148 -6.37 -0.51 14.85
C GLY A 148 -5.19 -0.80 13.92
N GLU A 149 -4.30 -1.66 14.42
CA GLU A 149 -3.11 -2.11 13.71
C GLU A 149 -3.46 -3.23 12.70
N PRO A 150 -2.72 -3.33 11.58
CA PRO A 150 -2.88 -4.44 10.65
C PRO A 150 -2.50 -5.77 11.31
N VAL A 151 -3.21 -6.83 10.93
CA VAL A 151 -3.04 -8.18 11.49
C VAL A 151 -2.62 -9.17 10.42
N TRP A 152 -1.86 -10.20 10.84
CA TRP A 152 -1.51 -11.37 10.03
C TRP A 152 -2.30 -12.57 10.55
N LEU A 153 -2.99 -13.27 9.65
CA LEU A 153 -3.97 -14.30 9.98
C LEU A 153 -3.92 -15.45 8.99
N LYS A 154 -4.35 -16.63 9.41
CA LYS A 154 -4.71 -17.72 8.49
C LYS A 154 -6.09 -17.49 7.87
N ALA A 155 -6.39 -18.18 6.77
CA ALA A 155 -7.65 -18.08 6.04
C ALA A 155 -8.90 -18.14 6.94
N GLU A 156 -8.98 -19.13 7.84
CA GLU A 156 -10.15 -19.32 8.72
C GLU A 156 -10.29 -18.20 9.76
N GLU A 157 -9.19 -17.67 10.27
CA GLU A 157 -9.19 -16.54 11.20
C GLU A 157 -9.59 -15.25 10.48
N ALA A 158 -9.11 -15.05 9.24
CA ALA A 158 -9.50 -13.92 8.41
C ALA A 158 -11.01 -13.94 8.10
N LYS A 159 -11.58 -15.11 7.76
CA LYS A 159 -13.04 -15.26 7.57
C LYS A 159 -13.81 -14.88 8.83
N LYS A 160 -13.39 -15.38 10.00
CA LYS A 160 -14.02 -15.04 11.29
C LYS A 160 -13.92 -13.55 11.59
N LEU A 161 -12.75 -12.95 11.38
CA LEU A 161 -12.54 -11.52 11.59
C LEU A 161 -13.44 -10.67 10.68
N LEU A 162 -13.55 -11.02 9.39
CA LEU A 162 -14.38 -10.31 8.43
C LEU A 162 -15.88 -10.46 8.74
N ALA A 163 -16.32 -11.65 9.15
CA ALA A 163 -17.69 -11.90 9.57
C ALA A 163 -18.06 -11.11 10.85
N ALA A 164 -17.11 -10.97 11.78
CA ALA A 164 -17.27 -10.16 12.98
C ALA A 164 -17.10 -8.64 12.73
N GLY A 165 -16.80 -8.23 11.50
CA GLY A 165 -16.52 -6.84 11.14
C GLY A 165 -17.66 -5.86 11.41
N GLY A 166 -18.90 -6.34 11.53
CA GLY A 166 -20.05 -5.52 11.91
C GLY A 166 -20.43 -4.44 10.87
N GLY A 167 -21.71 -4.08 10.85
CA GLY A 167 -22.25 -3.07 9.94
C GLY A 167 -22.06 -3.39 8.44
N PRO A 168 -22.39 -2.44 7.55
CA PRO A 168 -22.04 -2.54 6.15
C PRO A 168 -20.52 -2.55 5.98
N LEU A 169 -20.00 -3.65 5.42
CA LEU A 169 -18.57 -3.84 5.15
C LEU A 169 -18.31 -3.81 3.65
N TYR A 170 -17.29 -3.05 3.25
CA TYR A 170 -16.79 -3.03 1.88
C TYR A 170 -15.35 -3.54 1.86
N ALA A 171 -15.13 -4.67 1.22
CA ALA A 171 -13.82 -5.30 1.11
C ALA A 171 -13.10 -4.86 -0.16
N VAL A 172 -11.85 -4.43 -0.02
CA VAL A 172 -10.92 -4.19 -1.12
C VAL A 172 -9.67 -5.03 -0.92
N ALA A 173 -9.16 -5.64 -1.99
CA ALA A 173 -7.95 -6.46 -1.95
C ALA A 173 -6.98 -6.10 -3.08
N ASP A 174 -5.71 -6.53 -2.98
CA ASP A 174 -4.80 -6.58 -4.13
C ASP A 174 -5.01 -7.89 -4.91
N ALA A 175 -6.12 -7.97 -5.65
CA ALA A 175 -6.51 -9.15 -6.42
C ALA A 175 -5.62 -9.40 -7.65
N GLU A 176 -4.71 -8.47 -7.98
CA GLU A 176 -3.67 -8.70 -8.98
C GLU A 176 -2.63 -9.72 -8.51
N GLU A 177 -2.38 -9.79 -7.20
CA GLU A 177 -1.43 -10.74 -6.62
C GLU A 177 -2.10 -12.08 -6.32
N ASP A 178 -3.31 -12.06 -5.76
CA ASP A 178 -4.15 -13.25 -5.57
C ASP A 178 -5.64 -12.89 -5.62
N PRO A 179 -6.37 -13.20 -6.70
CA PRO A 179 -7.81 -12.97 -6.77
C PRO A 179 -8.60 -13.85 -5.78
N GLY A 180 -8.01 -14.95 -5.29
CA GLY A 180 -8.60 -15.87 -4.32
C GLY A 180 -8.86 -15.23 -2.94
N VAL A 181 -8.22 -14.10 -2.64
CA VAL A 181 -8.45 -13.33 -1.40
C VAL A 181 -9.93 -13.02 -1.17
N TYR A 182 -10.70 -12.77 -2.24
CA TYR A 182 -12.13 -12.48 -2.12
C TYR A 182 -12.99 -13.67 -1.66
N ALA A 183 -12.47 -14.90 -1.69
CA ALA A 183 -13.15 -16.07 -1.10
C ALA A 183 -13.25 -15.99 0.43
N LEU A 184 -12.43 -15.15 1.08
CA LEU A 184 -12.50 -14.90 2.53
C LEU A 184 -13.62 -13.93 2.90
N VAL A 185 -14.09 -13.14 1.93
CA VAL A 185 -15.04 -12.05 2.18
C VAL A 185 -16.46 -12.62 2.29
N PRO A 186 -17.17 -12.35 3.40
CA PRO A 186 -18.52 -12.88 3.61
C PRO A 186 -19.49 -12.42 2.50
N PRO A 187 -20.49 -13.24 2.12
CA PRO A 187 -21.42 -12.89 1.05
C PRO A 187 -22.20 -11.58 1.26
N ALA A 188 -22.43 -11.20 2.53
CA ALA A 188 -23.13 -9.97 2.89
C ALA A 188 -22.28 -8.69 2.70
N ALA A 189 -20.96 -8.81 2.56
CA ALA A 189 -20.07 -7.67 2.36
C ALA A 189 -19.98 -7.30 0.87
N ALA A 190 -19.95 -6.00 0.57
CA ALA A 190 -19.67 -5.52 -0.76
C ALA A 190 -18.18 -5.76 -1.10
N ARG A 191 -17.92 -6.08 -2.37
CA ARG A 191 -16.56 -6.33 -2.87
C ARG A 191 -16.21 -5.24 -3.87
N ALA A 192 -15.01 -4.69 -3.72
CA ALA A 192 -14.50 -3.71 -4.66
C ALA A 192 -14.29 -4.36 -6.04
N PRO A 193 -14.60 -3.66 -7.15
CA PRO A 193 -14.38 -4.22 -8.48
C PRO A 193 -12.89 -4.39 -8.80
N ALA A 194 -12.57 -5.19 -9.81
CA ALA A 194 -11.20 -5.43 -10.25
C ALA A 194 -10.45 -4.16 -10.68
N SER A 195 -11.18 -3.11 -11.10
CA SER A 195 -10.62 -1.80 -11.46
C SER A 195 -9.92 -1.13 -10.27
N VAL A 196 -10.38 -1.37 -9.05
CA VAL A 196 -9.82 -0.82 -7.80
C VAL A 196 -9.19 -1.88 -6.89
N SER A 197 -9.27 -3.15 -7.25
CA SER A 197 -8.68 -4.26 -6.48
C SER A 197 -7.25 -4.57 -6.92
N LYS A 198 -6.43 -3.52 -6.95
CA LYS A 198 -5.01 -3.55 -7.36
C LYS A 198 -4.33 -2.25 -6.95
N ILE A 199 -3.03 -2.23 -6.79
CA ILE A 199 -2.31 -0.97 -6.55
C ILE A 199 -2.24 -0.12 -7.83
N ILE A 200 -3.00 0.98 -7.89
CA ILE A 200 -2.87 1.96 -8.99
C ILE A 200 -1.69 2.90 -8.68
N PRO A 201 -0.72 3.08 -9.60
CA PRO A 201 0.52 3.83 -9.31
C PRO A 201 0.31 5.24 -8.73
N ALA A 202 -0.69 5.99 -9.21
CA ALA A 202 -0.98 7.33 -8.70
C ALA A 202 -1.36 7.36 -7.21
N TYR A 203 -2.01 6.31 -6.70
CA TYR A 203 -2.43 6.24 -5.30
C TYR A 203 -1.29 6.00 -4.33
N ILE A 204 -0.11 5.56 -4.81
CA ILE A 204 1.11 5.52 -4.00
C ILE A 204 1.47 6.93 -3.53
N ILE A 205 1.42 7.91 -4.44
CA ILE A 205 1.68 9.32 -4.12
C ILE A 205 0.55 9.89 -3.27
N LYS A 206 -0.71 9.72 -3.72
CA LYS A 206 -1.87 10.27 -3.01
C LYS A 206 -1.92 9.82 -1.55
N ALA A 207 -1.78 8.51 -1.30
CA ALA A 207 -1.82 7.98 0.06
C ALA A 207 -0.63 8.47 0.89
N ALA A 208 0.61 8.40 0.37
CA ALA A 208 1.77 8.85 1.13
C ALA A 208 1.66 10.32 1.55
N LEU A 209 1.13 11.18 0.68
CA LEU A 209 0.88 12.60 1.00
C LEU A 209 -0.31 12.79 1.95
N ALA A 210 -1.36 11.97 1.84
CA ALA A 210 -2.55 12.07 2.69
C ALA A 210 -2.27 11.62 4.13
N TYR A 211 -1.49 10.54 4.31
CA TYR A 211 -1.14 10.00 5.63
C TYR A 211 0.13 10.64 6.22
N LYS A 212 0.95 11.32 5.41
CA LYS A 212 2.12 12.12 5.82
C LYS A 212 3.17 11.37 6.64
N ASN A 213 3.18 10.03 6.59
CA ASN A 213 4.21 9.24 7.27
C ASN A 213 5.57 9.50 6.61
N ARG A 214 6.64 9.63 7.40
CA ARG A 214 8.01 9.90 6.92
C ARG A 214 8.98 8.76 7.24
N SER A 215 8.48 7.66 7.81
CA SER A 215 9.28 6.51 8.20
C SER A 215 9.73 5.74 6.98
N LEU A 216 11.04 5.53 6.88
CA LEU A 216 11.66 4.59 5.94
C LEU A 216 11.76 3.17 6.54
N LYS A 217 11.16 2.93 7.71
CA LYS A 217 11.12 1.60 8.30
C LYS A 217 10.08 0.74 7.54
N PRO A 218 10.47 -0.41 7.00
CA PRO A 218 9.54 -1.34 6.37
C PRO A 218 8.55 -1.89 7.40
N LEU A 219 7.32 -2.13 6.97
CA LEU A 219 6.28 -2.80 7.75
C LEU A 219 6.35 -4.30 7.50
N TYR A 220 6.88 -5.04 8.47
CA TYR A 220 6.80 -6.49 8.52
C TYR A 220 5.74 -6.91 9.53
N LEU A 221 4.81 -7.74 9.08
CA LEU A 221 3.71 -8.24 9.91
C LEU A 221 3.86 -9.71 10.27
N LYS A 222 4.56 -10.47 9.44
CA LYS A 222 4.90 -11.85 9.75
C LYS A 222 6.17 -11.86 10.62
N PRO A 223 6.13 -12.42 11.84
CA PRO A 223 7.32 -12.59 12.64
C PRO A 223 8.34 -13.48 11.92
N ALA A 224 9.62 -13.27 12.21
CA ALA A 224 10.67 -14.15 11.75
C ALA A 224 10.44 -15.58 12.26
N LYS A 225 10.92 -16.59 11.53
CA LYS A 225 10.82 -17.99 11.96
C LYS A 225 11.37 -18.20 13.38
N TYR A 226 12.49 -17.54 13.69
CA TYR A 226 13.08 -17.51 15.02
C TYR A 226 12.14 -16.92 16.10
N GLU A 227 11.42 -15.83 15.80
CA GLU A 227 10.47 -15.22 16.72
C GLU A 227 9.31 -16.17 17.05
N LEU A 228 8.80 -16.89 16.03
CA LEU A 228 7.75 -17.90 16.20
C LEU A 228 8.23 -19.09 17.04
N GLU A 229 9.43 -19.59 16.77
CA GLU A 229 10.00 -20.75 17.45
C GLU A 229 10.35 -20.48 18.92
N ASN A 230 10.65 -19.23 19.26
CA ASN A 230 11.06 -18.83 20.62
C ASN A 230 9.97 -18.08 21.39
N ASN A 231 8.79 -17.88 20.80
CA ASN A 231 7.69 -17.09 21.36
C ASN A 231 8.11 -15.66 21.77
N ILE A 232 9.04 -15.06 21.01
CA ILE A 232 9.55 -13.71 21.22
C ILE A 232 8.96 -12.82 20.12
N SER A 233 8.45 -11.62 20.48
CA SER A 233 7.94 -10.66 19.50
C SER A 233 8.63 -9.30 19.65
N TYR A 234 9.30 -8.83 18.59
CA TYR A 234 9.93 -7.50 18.55
C TYR A 234 9.06 -6.43 17.86
N GLY A 235 7.76 -6.69 17.68
CA GLY A 235 6.83 -5.78 17.00
C GLY A 235 6.50 -4.51 17.80
N PRO A 236 6.11 -3.41 17.13
CA PRO A 236 5.73 -2.17 17.82
C PRO A 236 4.45 -2.40 18.65
N GLY A 237 4.57 -2.37 19.98
CA GLY A 237 3.41 -2.26 20.87
C GLY A 237 3.26 -3.27 22.03
N ARG A 238 4.19 -4.22 22.25
CA ARG A 238 4.15 -5.04 23.48
C ARG A 238 5.51 -5.05 24.17
N ARG A 239 5.57 -4.40 25.34
CA ARG A 239 6.72 -4.53 26.26
C ARG A 239 6.84 -5.99 26.69
N LEU A 240 8.07 -6.49 26.69
CA LEU A 240 8.46 -7.75 27.32
C LEU A 240 7.85 -7.80 28.73
N LYS A 241 6.99 -8.79 29.00
CA LYS A 241 6.79 -9.24 30.37
C LYS A 241 8.08 -9.98 30.73
N LYS A 242 8.91 -9.35 31.55
CA LYS A 242 9.92 -10.07 32.34
C LYS A 242 9.20 -10.98 33.32
#